data_AF-A0A847C913-F1
#
_entry.id   AF-A0A847C913-F1
#
_cell.length_a   1.000
_cell.length_b   1.000
_cell.length_c   1.000
_cell.angle_alpha   90.00
_cell.angle_beta   90.00
_cell.angle_gamma   90.00
#
_symmetry.space_group_name_H-M   'P 1'
#
loop_
_entity.id
_entity.type
_entity.pdbx_description
1 polymer ?
#
loop_
_entity_poly.entity_id
_entity_poly.type
_entity_poly.pdbx_seq_one_letter_code
_entity_poly.pdbx_strand_id
1 'polypeptide(L)'
;MGFGISMPALLILIGIVYLCEAGSVMLQVTYFKLTHGKRIFKMTPIHHHFEMSGYSEEKIATLFCIVTAVGGGLAVWSVLIK
;
A
#
# COMPACT_ATOMS: atom_id res chain seq x y z
N MET A 1 -15.99 8.06 8.28
CA MET A 1 -16.88 7.63 7.18
C MET A 1 -17.02 6.10 7.07
N GLY A 2 -15.99 5.26 7.26
CA GLY A 2 -16.17 3.79 7.31
C GLY A 2 -16.80 3.22 8.60
N PHE A 3 -16.54 3.85 9.76
CA PHE A 3 -17.14 3.46 11.05
C PHE A 3 -18.64 3.72 11.15
N GLY A 4 -19.19 4.62 10.32
CA GLY A 4 -20.63 4.93 10.29
C GLY A 4 -21.47 3.88 9.55
N ILE A 5 -20.85 3.02 8.74
CA ILE A 5 -21.53 2.01 7.92
C ILE A 5 -21.45 0.61 8.58
N SER A 6 -20.89 0.51 9.80
CA SER A 6 -20.62 -0.78 10.49
C SER A 6 -19.76 -1.76 9.67
N MET A 7 -19.04 -1.26 8.65
CA MET A 7 -18.17 -2.04 7.76
C MET A 7 -16.73 -1.50 7.80
N PRO A 8 -16.01 -1.66 8.93
CA PRO A 8 -14.66 -1.13 9.09
C PRO A 8 -13.66 -1.74 8.09
N ALA A 9 -13.94 -2.93 7.56
CA ALA A 9 -13.09 -3.61 6.57
C ALA A 9 -12.90 -2.81 5.27
N LEU A 10 -13.83 -1.91 4.92
CA LEU A 10 -13.71 -1.05 3.73
C LEU A 10 -12.51 -0.09 3.81
N LEU A 11 -12.10 0.30 5.02
CA LEU A 11 -10.92 1.15 5.22
C LEU A 11 -9.64 0.47 4.77
N ILE A 12 -9.56 -0.86 4.87
CA ILE A 12 -8.40 -1.64 4.42
C ILE A 12 -8.33 -1.65 2.89
N LEU A 13 -9.47 -1.79 2.21
CA LEU A 13 -9.54 -1.80 0.74
C LEU A 13 -9.18 -0.44 0.14
N ILE A 14 -9.70 0.65 0.72
CA ILE A 14 -9.44 2.01 0.25
C ILE A 14 -8.01 2.45 0.63
N GLY A 15 -7.53 2.03 1.81
CA GLY A 15 -6.21 2.36 2.34
C GLY A 15 -5.10 1.40 1.94
N ILE A 16 -5.33 0.48 1.00
CA ILE A 16 -4.42 -0.64 0.73
C ILE A 16 -3.01 -0.18 0.34
N VAL A 17 -2.89 0.89 -0.47
CA VAL A 17 -1.60 1.44 -0.89
C VAL A 17 -0.85 2.05 0.30
N TYR A 18 -1.55 2.79 1.17
CA TYR A 18 -0.97 3.36 2.38
C TYR A 18 -0.52 2.29 3.38
N LEU A 19 -1.30 1.20 3.50
CA LEU A 19 -0.95 0.03 4.32
C LEU A 19 0.31 -0.66 3.78
N CYS A 20 0.42 -0.84 2.46
CA CYS A 20 1.62 -1.40 1.84
C CYS A 20 2.85 -0.51 2.03
N GLU A 21 2.70 0.80 1.90
CA GLU A 21 3.77 1.78 2.11
C GLU A 21 4.29 1.73 3.56
N ALA A 22 3.42 1.90 4.55
CA ALA A 22 3.80 1.84 5.95
C ALA A 22 4.28 0.44 6.38
N GLY A 23 3.62 -0.60 5.87
CA GLY A 23 3.98 -2.00 6.10
C GLY A 23 5.37 -2.34 5.57
N SER A 24 5.74 -1.79 4.41
CA SER A 24 7.09 -1.99 3.83
C SER A 24 8.17 -1.43 4.74
N VAL A 25 7.95 -0.25 5.33
CA VAL A 25 8.88 0.39 6.28
C VAL A 25 8.99 -0.44 7.56
N MET A 26 7.85 -0.87 8.12
CA MET A 26 7.83 -1.70 9.34
C MET A 26 8.58 -3.02 9.13
N LEU A 27 8.35 -3.71 8.02
CA LEU A 27 9.05 -4.95 7.68
C LEU A 27 10.54 -4.72 7.47
N GLN A 28 10.91 -3.67 6.74
CA GLN A 28 12.31 -3.34 6.49
C GLN A 28 13.06 -3.00 7.77
N VAL A 29 12.50 -2.17 8.64
CA VAL A 29 13.11 -1.79 9.92
C VAL A 29 13.23 -3.00 10.83
N THR A 30 12.19 -3.83 10.92
CA THR A 30 12.19 -5.04 11.74
C THR A 30 13.26 -6.02 11.26
N TYR A 31 13.33 -6.28 9.95
CA TYR A 31 14.32 -7.17 9.36
C TYR A 31 15.74 -6.64 9.50
N PHE A 32 15.96 -5.34 9.30
CA PHE A 32 17.28 -4.72 9.45
C PHE A 32 17.80 -4.87 10.89
N LYS A 33 16.93 -4.71 11.88
CA LYS A 33 17.25 -4.92 13.30
C LYS A 33 17.53 -6.41 13.61
N LEU A 34 16.70 -7.32 13.09
CA LEU A 34 16.84 -8.77 13.33
C LEU A 34 18.08 -9.37 12.66
N THR A 35 18.45 -8.87 11.48
CA THR A 35 19.57 -9.41 10.69
C THR A 35 20.86 -8.62 10.82
N HIS A 36 20.92 -7.66 11.76
CA HIS A 36 22.07 -6.78 11.98
C HIS A 36 22.61 -6.12 10.71
N GLY A 37 21.71 -5.69 9.81
CA GLY A 37 22.10 -4.86 8.67
C GLY A 37 21.69 -5.35 7.28
N LYS A 38 21.03 -6.51 7.16
CA LYS A 38 20.50 -6.93 5.84
C LYS A 38 19.19 -6.18 5.54
N ARG A 39 18.97 -5.89 4.26
CA ARG A 39 17.79 -5.19 3.74
C ARG A 39 16.99 -6.13 2.85
N ILE A 40 15.66 -6.14 2.99
CA ILE A 40 14.76 -6.93 2.11
C ILE A 40 14.49 -6.13 0.83
N PHE A 41 14.09 -4.89 0.99
CA PHE A 41 13.88 -3.95 -0.11
C PHE A 41 15.15 -3.12 -0.31
N LYS A 42 15.44 -2.76 -1.57
CA LYS A 42 16.57 -1.87 -1.87
C LYS A 42 16.46 -0.53 -1.13
N MET A 43 15.25 0.05 -1.06
CA MET A 43 14.90 1.23 -0.27
C MET A 43 13.43 1.14 0.12
N THR A 44 13.08 1.75 1.24
CA THR A 44 11.70 1.89 1.70
C THR A 44 11.37 3.36 1.91
N PRO A 45 10.16 3.82 1.58
CA PRO A 45 8.96 3.01 1.29
C PRO A 45 8.95 2.32 -0.08
N ILE A 46 7.95 1.46 -0.33
CA ILE A 46 7.93 0.55 -1.47
C ILE A 46 7.95 1.26 -2.84
N HIS A 47 7.46 2.51 -2.96
CA HIS A 47 7.62 3.27 -4.20
C HIS A 47 9.09 3.53 -4.58
N HIS A 48 9.96 3.90 -3.63
CA HIS A 48 11.40 4.06 -3.90
C HIS A 48 12.08 2.73 -4.27
N HIS A 49 11.55 1.60 -3.80
CA HIS A 49 12.03 0.29 -4.24
C HIS A 49 11.82 0.09 -5.76
N PHE A 50 10.66 0.52 -6.28
CA PHE A 50 10.36 0.47 -7.71
C PHE A 50 11.20 1.48 -8.51
N GLU A 51 11.41 2.68 -7.96
CA GLU A 51 12.26 3.70 -8.58
C GLU A 51 13.69 3.19 -8.79
N MET A 52 14.31 2.63 -7.75
CA MET A 52 15.64 2.00 -7.86
C MET A 52 15.66 0.67 -8.61
N SER A 53 14.50 0.21 -9.09
CA SER A 53 14.38 -0.91 -10.03
C SER A 53 14.19 -0.44 -11.49
N GLY A 54 14.26 0.87 -11.74
CA GLY A 54 14.26 1.46 -13.08
C GLY A 54 12.91 2.03 -13.54
N TYR A 55 11.92 2.13 -12.65
CA TYR A 55 10.63 2.73 -12.97
C TYR A 55 10.66 4.26 -12.78
N SER A 56 10.04 4.99 -13.72
CA SER A 56 9.83 6.43 -13.58
C SER A 56 8.79 6.73 -12.49
N GLU A 57 9.02 7.78 -11.70
CA GLU A 57 8.11 8.21 -10.63
C GLU A 57 6.66 8.38 -11.11
N GLU A 58 6.46 8.98 -12.29
CA GLU A 58 5.13 9.17 -12.89
C GLU A 58 4.40 7.85 -13.15
N LYS A 59 5.12 6.80 -13.59
CA LYS A 59 4.55 5.47 -13.80
C LYS A 59 4.14 4.84 -12.48
N ILE A 60 4.96 4.98 -11.43
CA ILE A 60 4.67 4.43 -10.10
C ILE A 60 3.46 5.12 -9.49
N ALA A 61 3.41 6.46 -9.56
CA ALA A 61 2.28 7.26 -9.08
C ALA A 61 0.98 6.87 -9.81
N THR A 62 1.03 6.67 -11.13
CA THR A 62 -0.12 6.23 -11.92
C THR A 62 -0.58 4.83 -11.51
N LEU A 63 0.33 3.89 -11.33
CA LEU A 63 0.02 2.53 -10.84
C LEU A 63 -0.64 2.55 -9.47
N PHE A 64 -0.09 3.34 -8.53
CA PHE A 64 -0.65 3.44 -7.17
C PHE A 64 -2.04 4.09 -7.19
N CYS A 65 -2.25 5.07 -8.07
CA CYS A 65 -3.55 5.68 -8.30
C CYS A 65 -4.55 4.65 -8.85
N ILE A 66 -4.16 3.87 -9.86
CA ILE A 66 -5.01 2.81 -10.44
C ILE A 66 -5.37 1.76 -9.38
N VAL A 67 -4.39 1.28 -8.59
CA VAL A 67 -4.64 0.30 -7.51
C VAL A 67 -5.61 0.87 -6.48
N THR A 68 -5.41 2.13 -6.08
CA THR A 68 -6.32 2.80 -5.14
C THR A 68 -7.72 2.98 -5.72
N ALA A 69 -7.83 3.35 -7.00
CA ALA A 69 -9.10 3.51 -7.70
C ALA A 69 -9.86 2.18 -7.83
N VAL A 70 -9.16 1.08 -8.15
CA VAL A 70 -9.75 -0.26 -8.20
C VAL A 70 -10.20 -0.71 -6.82
N GLY A 71 -9.36 -0.54 -5.79
CA GLY A 71 -9.72 -0.86 -4.41
C GLY A 71 -10.94 -0.07 -3.92
N GLY A 72 -10.99 1.23 -4.25
CA GLY A 72 -12.14 2.09 -3.99
C GLY A 72 -13.40 1.66 -4.73
N GLY A 73 -13.28 1.32 -6.03
CA GLY A 73 -14.40 0.81 -6.82
C GLY A 73 -14.98 -0.49 -6.28
N LEU A 74 -14.12 -1.45 -5.90
CA LEU A 74 -14.53 -2.70 -5.26
C LEU A 74 -15.20 -2.46 -3.90
N ALA A 75 -14.70 -1.49 -3.12
CA ALA A 75 -15.29 -1.11 -1.85
C ALA A 75 -16.71 -0.55 -2.03
N VAL A 76 -16.91 0.34 -3.01
CA VAL A 76 -18.24 0.88 -3.35
C VAL A 76 -19.16 -0.22 -3.86
N TRP A 77 -18.69 -1.07 -4.77
CA TRP A 77 -19.46 -2.20 -5.29
C TRP A 77 -19.92 -3.16 -4.18
N SER A 78 -19.04 -3.45 -3.22
CA SER A 78 -19.35 -4.31 -2.06
C SER A 78 -20.41 -3.71 -1.14
N VAL A 79 -20.55 -2.37 -1.11
CA VAL A 79 -21.61 -1.68 -0.37
C VAL A 79 -22.92 -1.71 -1.15
N LEU A 80 -22.89 -1.60 -2.48
CA LEU A 80 -24.09 -1.57 -3.33
C LEU A 80 -24.78 -2.93 -3.52
N ILE A 81 -24.03 -4.04 -3.40
CA ILE A 81 -24.57 -5.41 -3.51
C ILE A 81 -25.27 -5.88 -2.22
N LYS A 82 -25.08 -5.16 -1.13
CA LYS A 82 -25.64 -5.49 0.19
C LYS A 82 -26.98 -4.79 0.40
#